data_AF-A0A7C4J618-F1
#
_entry.id   AF-A0A7C4J618-F1
#
_cell.length_a   1.000
_cell.length_b   1.000
_cell.length_c   1.000
_cell.angle_alpha   90.00
_cell.angle_beta   90.00
_cell.angle_gamma   90.00
#
_symmetry.space_group_name_H-M   'P 1'
#
loop_
_entity.id
_entity.type
_entity.pdbx_description
1 polymer ?
#
loop_
_entity_poly.entity_id
_entity_poly.type
_entity_poly.pdbx_seq_one_letter_code
_entity_poly.pdbx_strand_id
1 'polypeptide(L)'
;MTTVFKVLFLIGIVAAEVIRFPHRQRNRRERRQKRAVEDRTRPIDLALDLLAFAGMEIIPLIYIFTGWLDAANYPQIDVLGALGVVALGGCLWLLYRAHIDLGRNWSPTVEVMKEQQLVTSGIYAQIRHPIYAAMWLWGLAQLLMLANFVAGPATLILFGIVYFRRVPREEQLMIDHFGEEYRQYMQRTGGILPKRS
;
A
#
# COMPACT_ATOMS: atom_id res chain seq x y z
N MET A 1 25.84 4.08 -9.31
CA MET A 1 24.40 3.79 -9.40
C MET A 1 23.80 4.62 -10.52
N THR A 2 23.03 4.05 -11.43
CA THR A 2 22.47 4.73 -12.59
C THR A 2 21.40 5.73 -12.13
N THR A 3 21.62 7.03 -12.38
CA THR A 3 20.69 8.13 -12.05
C THR A 3 19.26 7.86 -12.52
N VAL A 4 19.09 7.07 -13.59
CA VAL A 4 17.82 6.68 -14.18
C VAL A 4 16.87 6.01 -13.18
N PHE A 5 17.32 5.05 -12.37
CA PHE A 5 16.41 4.34 -11.45
C PHE A 5 15.92 5.23 -10.30
N LYS A 6 16.78 6.13 -9.79
CA LYS A 6 16.35 7.15 -8.80
C LYS A 6 15.25 8.04 -9.40
N VAL A 7 15.44 8.52 -10.63
CA VAL A 7 14.47 9.37 -11.32
C VAL A 7 13.15 8.62 -11.56
N LEU A 8 13.19 7.39 -12.05
CA LEU A 8 11.98 6.58 -12.26
C LEU A 8 11.24 6.30 -10.95
N PHE A 9 11.96 6.07 -9.86
CA PHE A 9 11.36 5.90 -8.54
C PHE A 9 10.66 7.18 -8.05
N LEU A 10 11.29 8.36 -8.22
CA LEU A 10 10.66 9.66 -7.92
C LEU A 10 9.40 9.90 -8.75
N ILE A 11 9.43 9.56 -10.05
CA ILE A 11 8.23 9.62 -10.90
C ILE A 11 7.13 8.70 -10.35
N GLY A 12 7.51 7.51 -9.87
CA GLY A 12 6.62 6.59 -9.18
C GLY A 12 5.95 7.20 -7.95
N ILE A 13 6.68 7.96 -7.13
CA ILE A 13 6.14 8.66 -5.94
C ILE A 13 5.05 9.64 -6.37
N VAL A 14 5.37 10.48 -7.35
CA VAL A 14 4.41 11.47 -7.87
C VAL A 14 3.18 10.77 -8.46
N ALA A 15 3.37 9.71 -9.25
CA ALA A 15 2.27 8.95 -9.85
C ALA A 15 1.37 8.30 -8.80
N ALA A 16 1.93 7.70 -7.74
CA ALA A 16 1.17 7.11 -6.65
C ALA A 16 0.35 8.16 -5.89
N GLU A 17 0.91 9.35 -5.65
CA GLU A 17 0.20 10.45 -4.99
C GLU A 17 -0.92 11.02 -5.88
N VAL A 18 -0.71 11.12 -7.19
CA VAL A 18 -1.75 11.50 -8.17
C VAL A 18 -2.91 10.49 -8.13
N ILE A 19 -2.63 9.19 -8.07
CA ILE A 19 -3.67 8.15 -7.95
C ILE A 19 -4.43 8.29 -6.63
N ARG A 20 -3.74 8.50 -5.51
CA ARG A 20 -4.36 8.52 -4.17
C ARG A 20 -5.09 9.83 -3.84
N PHE A 21 -4.66 10.95 -4.39
CA PHE A 21 -5.13 12.28 -4.00
C PHE A 21 -6.66 12.46 -4.13
N PRO A 22 -7.31 12.12 -5.25
CA PRO A 22 -8.76 12.26 -5.40
C PRO A 22 -9.53 11.41 -4.39
N HIS A 23 -9.04 10.19 -4.11
CA HIS A 23 -9.68 9.26 -3.19
C HIS A 23 -9.56 9.71 -1.74
N ARG A 24 -8.39 10.23 -1.33
CA ARG A 24 -8.20 10.89 -0.03
C ARG A 24 -9.09 12.11 0.13
N GLN A 25 -9.19 12.96 -0.89
CA GLN A 25 -10.05 14.13 -0.85
C GLN A 25 -11.53 13.76 -0.74
N ARG A 26 -11.98 12.76 -1.52
CA ARG A 26 -13.35 12.24 -1.44
C ARG A 26 -13.65 11.66 -0.07
N ASN A 27 -12.81 10.75 0.43
CA ASN A 27 -13.01 10.14 1.74
C ASN A 27 -13.07 11.19 2.85
N ARG A 28 -12.20 12.22 2.82
CA ARG A 28 -12.26 13.33 3.79
C ARG A 28 -13.58 14.09 3.72
N ARG A 29 -14.16 14.29 2.53
CA ARG A 29 -15.48 14.92 2.36
C ARG A 29 -16.59 14.02 2.89
N GLU A 30 -16.57 12.74 2.52
CA GLU A 30 -17.60 11.78 2.93
C GLU A 30 -17.57 11.51 4.43
N ARG A 31 -16.40 11.41 5.07
CA ARG A 31 -16.26 11.32 6.54
C ARG A 31 -16.84 12.52 7.30
N ARG A 32 -16.77 13.72 6.71
CA ARG A 32 -17.40 14.91 7.33
C ARG A 32 -18.93 14.84 7.28
N GLN A 33 -19.48 14.16 6.28
CA GLN A 33 -20.92 14.04 6.05
C GLN A 33 -21.52 12.78 6.69
N LYS A 34 -20.77 11.68 6.72
CA LYS A 34 -21.19 10.36 7.20
C LYS A 34 -20.43 10.03 8.48
N ARG A 35 -21.16 9.70 9.55
CA ARG A 35 -20.54 9.14 10.76
C ARG A 35 -20.09 7.70 10.48
N ALA A 36 -18.86 7.38 10.90
CA ALA A 36 -18.44 5.99 11.02
C ALA A 36 -19.42 5.27 11.96
N VAL A 37 -19.88 4.09 11.56
CA VAL A 37 -20.74 3.25 12.41
C VAL A 37 -19.89 2.46 13.37
N GLU A 38 -18.72 2.03 12.90
CA GLU A 38 -17.77 1.31 13.73
C GLU A 38 -16.36 1.81 13.44
N ASP A 39 -15.77 2.54 14.39
CA ASP A 39 -14.39 3.02 14.31
C ASP A 39 -13.53 2.25 15.32
N ARG A 40 -12.59 1.46 14.82
CA ARG A 40 -11.62 0.71 15.64
C ARG A 40 -10.20 1.27 15.47
N THR A 41 -10.08 2.51 15.02
CA THR A 41 -8.81 3.22 14.92
C THR A 41 -8.24 3.42 16.31
N ARG A 42 -6.95 3.09 16.48
CA ARG A 42 -6.21 3.21 17.73
C ARG A 42 -5.06 4.22 17.56
N PRO A 43 -4.56 4.84 18.64
CA PRO A 43 -3.40 5.73 18.57
C PRO A 43 -2.16 5.06 17.94
N ILE A 44 -2.00 3.75 18.11
CA ILE A 44 -0.92 2.99 17.46
C ILE A 44 -1.02 3.01 15.93
N ASP A 45 -2.22 3.16 15.36
CA ASP A 45 -2.41 3.17 13.91
C ASP A 45 -1.77 4.42 13.29
N LEU A 46 -1.75 5.55 14.00
CA LEU A 46 -0.98 6.73 13.59
C LEU A 46 0.52 6.44 13.55
N ALA A 47 1.06 5.75 14.55
CA ALA A 47 2.48 5.38 14.56
C ALA A 47 2.80 4.41 13.41
N LEU A 48 1.91 3.47 13.11
CA LEU A 48 2.05 2.57 11.96
C LEU A 48 2.02 3.34 10.63
N ASP A 49 1.12 4.30 10.48
CA ASP A 49 1.07 5.14 9.27
C ASP A 49 2.34 5.99 9.11
N LEU A 50 2.88 6.54 10.20
CA LEU A 50 4.15 7.27 10.20
C LEU A 50 5.34 6.35 9.85
N LEU A 51 5.34 5.11 10.32
CA LEU A 51 6.37 4.12 9.96
C LEU A 51 6.33 3.78 8.48
N ALA A 52 5.13 3.55 7.91
CA ALA A 52 4.97 3.34 6.48
C ALA A 52 5.47 4.55 5.68
N PHE A 53 5.06 5.77 6.08
CA PHE A 53 5.49 7.01 5.44
C PHE A 53 7.01 7.21 5.50
N ALA A 54 7.63 6.88 6.64
CA ALA A 54 9.08 6.96 6.78
C ALA A 54 9.81 6.02 5.80
N GLY A 55 9.34 4.78 5.65
CA GLY A 55 9.94 3.82 4.72
C GLY A 55 9.75 4.16 3.25
N MET A 56 8.55 4.62 2.90
CA MET A 56 8.14 4.88 1.52
C MET A 56 8.64 6.21 0.98
N GLU A 57 8.70 7.24 1.81
CA GLU A 57 8.97 8.62 1.38
C GLU A 57 10.24 9.15 2.04
N ILE A 58 10.28 9.24 3.37
CA ILE A 58 11.36 9.98 4.08
C ILE A 58 12.73 9.37 3.80
N ILE A 59 12.92 8.08 4.06
CA ILE A 59 14.21 7.40 3.90
C ILE A 59 14.71 7.44 2.44
N PRO A 60 13.92 7.06 1.41
CA PRO A 60 14.39 7.13 0.04
C PRO A 60 14.62 8.57 -0.45
N LEU A 61 13.84 9.56 0.01
CA LEU A 61 14.11 10.97 -0.34
C LEU A 61 15.40 11.48 0.29
N ILE A 62 15.66 11.18 1.57
CA ILE A 62 16.95 11.49 2.20
C ILE A 62 18.08 10.87 1.39
N TYR A 63 17.97 9.57 1.06
CA TYR A 63 18.96 8.89 0.25
C TYR A 63 19.20 9.55 -1.12
N ILE A 64 18.12 9.89 -1.83
CA ILE A 64 18.20 10.42 -3.20
C ILE A 64 18.80 11.82 -3.22
N PHE A 65 18.48 12.68 -2.25
CA PHE A 65 18.81 14.11 -2.30
C PHE A 65 19.98 14.55 -1.42
N THR A 66 20.33 13.83 -0.36
CA THR A 66 21.36 14.32 0.59
C THR A 66 22.67 13.55 0.56
N GLY A 67 22.69 12.33 0.01
CA GLY A 67 23.87 11.45 0.06
C GLY A 67 24.21 10.90 1.44
N TRP A 68 23.41 11.19 2.48
CA TRP A 68 23.70 10.76 3.86
C TRP A 68 23.81 9.24 4.03
N LEU A 69 23.14 8.49 3.17
CA LEU A 69 23.15 7.03 3.20
C LEU A 69 24.15 6.42 2.21
N ASP A 70 25.02 7.21 1.57
CA ASP A 70 25.90 6.73 0.49
C ASP A 70 26.94 5.70 0.96
N ALA A 71 27.31 5.73 2.24
CA ALA A 71 28.18 4.72 2.84
C ALA A 71 27.60 3.29 2.78
N ALA A 72 26.26 3.16 2.63
CA ALA A 72 25.56 1.89 2.50
C ALA A 72 25.25 1.51 1.04
N ASN A 73 25.84 2.21 0.06
CA ASN A 73 25.64 1.90 -1.36
C ASN A 73 26.35 0.61 -1.76
N TYR A 74 25.75 -0.10 -2.72
CA TYR A 74 26.38 -1.21 -3.41
C TYR A 74 26.26 -1.02 -4.94
N PRO A 75 27.05 -1.75 -5.76
CA PRO A 75 26.95 -1.64 -7.21
C PRO A 75 25.55 -2.00 -7.71
N GLN A 76 24.93 -1.10 -8.48
CA GLN A 76 23.63 -1.36 -9.11
C GLN A 76 23.78 -2.45 -10.17
N ILE A 77 22.87 -3.41 -10.15
CA ILE A 77 22.70 -4.39 -11.22
C ILE A 77 21.51 -3.93 -12.07
N ASP A 78 21.76 -3.57 -13.33
CA ASP A 78 20.73 -2.94 -14.18
C ASP A 78 19.53 -3.86 -14.44
N VAL A 79 19.76 -5.17 -14.56
CA VAL A 79 18.66 -6.16 -14.70
C VAL A 79 17.75 -6.13 -13.47
N LEU A 80 18.30 -6.04 -12.27
CA LEU A 80 17.48 -5.91 -11.05
C LEU A 80 16.71 -4.59 -11.05
N GLY A 81 17.36 -3.49 -11.40
CA GLY A 81 16.69 -2.19 -11.52
C GLY A 81 15.53 -2.21 -12.51
N ALA A 82 15.70 -2.86 -13.67
CA ALA A 82 14.64 -3.05 -14.66
C ALA A 82 13.47 -3.89 -14.12
N LEU A 83 13.75 -4.98 -13.39
CA LEU A 83 12.71 -5.74 -12.69
C LEU A 83 11.99 -4.89 -11.64
N GLY A 84 12.71 -3.99 -10.97
CA GLY A 84 12.13 -3.01 -10.05
C GLY A 84 11.17 -2.05 -10.74
N VAL A 85 11.50 -1.59 -11.96
CA VAL A 85 10.58 -0.76 -12.77
C VAL A 85 9.31 -1.52 -13.15
N VAL A 86 9.43 -2.82 -13.49
CA VAL A 86 8.26 -3.67 -13.75
C VAL A 86 7.40 -3.82 -12.49
N ALA A 87 8.02 -4.05 -11.32
CA ALA A 87 7.32 -4.12 -10.05
C ALA A 87 6.61 -2.80 -9.71
N LEU A 88 7.24 -1.66 -9.99
CA LEU A 88 6.64 -0.33 -9.82
C LEU A 88 5.43 -0.14 -10.74
N GLY A 89 5.52 -0.55 -12.00
CA GLY A 89 4.39 -0.53 -12.93
C GLY A 89 3.21 -1.38 -12.42
N GLY A 90 3.49 -2.59 -11.95
CA GLY A 90 2.49 -3.46 -11.32
C GLY A 90 1.86 -2.85 -10.06
N CYS A 91 2.67 -2.21 -9.22
CA CYS A 91 2.20 -1.47 -8.05
C CYS A 91 1.21 -0.37 -8.46
N LEU A 92 1.59 0.52 -9.38
CA LEU A 92 0.76 1.64 -9.80
C LEU A 92 -0.56 1.17 -10.44
N TRP A 93 -0.48 0.13 -11.28
CA TRP A 93 -1.68 -0.48 -11.88
C TRP A 93 -2.61 -1.05 -10.81
N LEU A 94 -2.09 -1.83 -9.87
CA LEU A 94 -2.89 -2.47 -8.82
C LEU A 94 -3.50 -1.42 -7.87
N LEU A 95 -2.72 -0.38 -7.54
CA LEU A 95 -3.17 0.74 -6.73
C LEU A 95 -4.31 1.48 -7.42
N TYR A 96 -4.19 1.78 -8.72
CA TYR A 96 -5.23 2.42 -9.51
C TYR A 96 -6.50 1.57 -9.56
N ARG A 97 -6.38 0.28 -9.90
CA ARG A 97 -7.51 -0.65 -9.97
C ARG A 97 -8.24 -0.78 -8.64
N ALA A 98 -7.51 -0.97 -7.54
CA ALA A 98 -8.09 -1.10 -6.22
C ALA A 98 -8.90 0.14 -5.81
N HIS A 99 -8.37 1.34 -6.10
CA HIS A 99 -9.07 2.59 -5.77
C HIS A 99 -10.32 2.82 -6.62
N ILE A 100 -10.29 2.41 -7.89
CA ILE A 100 -11.48 2.46 -8.76
C ILE A 100 -12.54 1.49 -8.27
N ASP A 101 -12.17 0.21 -8.08
CA ASP A 101 -13.12 -0.85 -7.77
C ASP A 101 -13.73 -0.64 -6.37
N LEU A 102 -12.95 -0.17 -5.39
CA LEU A 102 -13.46 0.07 -4.04
C LEU A 102 -14.31 1.34 -3.95
N GLY A 103 -14.03 2.35 -4.79
CA GLY A 103 -14.87 3.54 -4.90
C GLY A 103 -15.11 4.23 -3.55
N ARG A 104 -16.38 4.49 -3.23
CA ARG A 104 -16.80 5.18 -1.99
C ARG A 104 -16.61 4.36 -0.72
N ASN A 105 -16.34 3.06 -0.86
CA ASN A 105 -16.11 2.16 0.28
C ASN A 105 -14.66 2.21 0.79
N TRP A 106 -13.78 2.98 0.14
CA TRP A 106 -12.39 3.10 0.57
C TRP A 106 -12.24 4.02 1.78
N SER A 107 -11.60 3.50 2.83
CA SER A 107 -11.16 4.28 3.98
C SER A 107 -9.67 4.02 4.28
N PRO A 108 -8.90 5.06 4.67
CA PRO A 108 -7.51 4.91 5.07
C PRO A 108 -7.33 4.46 6.52
N THR A 109 -8.40 4.19 7.29
CA THR A 109 -8.32 3.67 8.68
C THR A 109 -9.15 2.40 8.86
N VAL A 110 -8.99 1.73 10.00
CA VAL A 110 -9.74 0.51 10.35
C VAL A 110 -11.12 0.91 10.88
N GLU A 111 -12.00 1.29 9.96
CA GLU A 111 -13.37 1.74 10.24
C GLU A 111 -14.37 1.22 9.21
N VAL A 112 -15.65 1.21 9.59
CA VAL A 112 -16.78 0.95 8.70
C VAL A 112 -17.70 2.18 8.66
N MET A 113 -17.96 2.67 7.45
CA MET A 113 -18.92 3.76 7.21
C MET A 113 -20.36 3.24 7.14
N LYS A 114 -21.35 4.07 7.50
CA LYS A 114 -22.78 3.68 7.59
C LYS A 114 -23.40 3.05 6.35
N GLU A 115 -22.83 3.31 5.18
CA GLU A 115 -23.32 2.82 3.88
C GLU A 115 -22.25 1.98 3.17
N GLN A 116 -21.25 1.50 3.91
CA GLN A 116 -20.17 0.72 3.34
C GLN A 116 -20.71 -0.64 2.89
N GLN A 117 -20.49 -0.95 1.62
CA GLN A 117 -20.83 -2.25 1.04
C GLN A 117 -19.59 -3.11 0.91
N LEU A 118 -19.76 -4.42 1.04
CA LEU A 118 -18.70 -5.37 0.80
C LEU A 118 -18.43 -5.47 -0.72
N VAL A 119 -17.30 -4.93 -1.16
CA VAL A 119 -16.89 -4.99 -2.57
C VAL A 119 -16.17 -6.31 -2.85
N THR A 120 -16.76 -7.14 -3.70
CA THR A 120 -16.22 -8.47 -4.08
C THR A 120 -16.06 -8.66 -5.59
N SER A 121 -16.14 -7.57 -6.36
CA SER A 121 -16.01 -7.54 -7.82
C SER A 121 -14.70 -6.89 -8.26
N GLY A 122 -14.39 -6.96 -9.56
CA GLY A 122 -13.14 -6.40 -10.11
C GLY A 122 -11.91 -7.11 -9.54
N ILE A 123 -10.88 -6.35 -9.15
CA ILE A 123 -9.67 -6.91 -8.54
C ILE A 123 -9.96 -7.59 -7.20
N TYR A 124 -10.98 -7.13 -6.48
CA TYR A 124 -11.42 -7.71 -5.21
C TYR A 124 -12.04 -9.10 -5.38
N ALA A 125 -12.44 -9.51 -6.59
CA ALA A 125 -12.91 -10.87 -6.84
C ALA A 125 -11.81 -11.94 -6.66
N GLN A 126 -10.53 -11.55 -6.66
CA GLN A 126 -9.39 -12.45 -6.56
C GLN A 126 -8.55 -12.22 -5.29
N ILE A 127 -8.38 -10.95 -4.89
CA ILE A 127 -7.48 -10.53 -3.82
C ILE A 127 -8.24 -9.59 -2.88
N ARG A 128 -8.27 -9.88 -1.58
CA ARG A 128 -8.99 -9.04 -0.59
C ARG A 128 -8.26 -7.76 -0.22
N HIS A 129 -6.93 -7.80 -0.30
CA HIS A 129 -6.04 -6.74 0.15
C HIS A 129 -5.20 -6.17 -1.00
N PRO A 130 -5.78 -5.75 -2.15
CA PRO A 130 -5.01 -5.34 -3.33
C PRO A 130 -4.19 -4.06 -3.11
N ILE A 131 -4.64 -3.15 -2.25
CA ILE A 131 -3.85 -1.96 -1.86
C ILE A 131 -2.61 -2.40 -1.08
N TYR A 132 -2.73 -3.32 -0.12
CA TYR A 132 -1.58 -3.85 0.61
C TYR A 132 -0.65 -4.64 -0.32
N ALA A 133 -1.19 -5.39 -1.28
CA ALA A 133 -0.40 -6.05 -2.32
C ALA A 133 0.39 -5.05 -3.18
N ALA A 134 -0.22 -3.91 -3.54
CA ALA A 134 0.47 -2.84 -4.25
C ALA A 134 1.63 -2.26 -3.41
N MET A 135 1.47 -2.15 -2.09
CA MET A 135 2.55 -1.67 -1.20
C MET A 135 3.69 -2.67 -1.05
N TRP A 136 3.41 -3.97 -1.09
CA TRP A 136 4.46 -4.99 -1.19
C TRP A 136 5.24 -4.87 -2.51
N LEU A 137 4.54 -4.65 -3.63
CA LEU A 137 5.18 -4.39 -4.93
C LEU A 137 6.01 -3.10 -4.93
N TRP A 138 5.54 -2.06 -4.23
CA TRP A 138 6.31 -0.83 -4.03
C TRP A 138 7.61 -1.10 -3.29
N GLY A 139 7.55 -1.83 -2.17
CA GLY A 139 8.75 -2.19 -1.41
C GLY A 139 9.73 -3.02 -2.25
N LEU A 140 9.22 -3.94 -3.08
CA LEU A 140 10.06 -4.70 -4.00
C LEU A 140 10.70 -3.81 -5.07
N ALA A 141 9.95 -2.88 -5.65
CA ALA A 141 10.49 -1.91 -6.59
C ALA A 141 11.59 -1.05 -5.95
N GLN A 142 11.35 -0.52 -4.75
CA GLN A 142 12.33 0.27 -3.99
C GLN A 142 13.61 -0.52 -3.72
N LEU A 143 13.50 -1.78 -3.27
CA LEU A 143 14.64 -2.65 -3.02
C LEU A 143 15.51 -2.85 -4.26
N LEU A 144 14.88 -3.03 -5.43
CA LEU A 144 15.56 -3.36 -6.67
C LEU A 144 16.10 -2.12 -7.42
N MET A 145 15.44 -0.97 -7.26
CA MET A 145 15.79 0.29 -7.94
C MET A 145 16.79 1.15 -7.15
N LEU A 146 16.81 1.02 -5.82
CA LEU A 146 17.71 1.78 -4.95
C LEU A 146 18.79 0.85 -4.39
N ALA A 147 19.95 0.80 -5.05
CA ALA A 147 21.10 -0.01 -4.64
C ALA A 147 21.79 0.50 -3.35
N ASN A 148 21.05 0.43 -2.24
CA ASN A 148 21.47 0.87 -0.91
C ASN A 148 20.92 -0.09 0.16
N PHE A 149 21.77 -0.53 1.09
CA PHE A 149 21.39 -1.51 2.13
C PHE A 149 20.39 -0.97 3.15
N VAL A 150 20.22 0.35 3.25
CA VAL A 150 19.25 0.98 4.16
C VAL A 150 18.01 1.40 3.39
N ALA A 151 18.18 2.23 2.36
CA ALA A 151 17.06 2.81 1.63
C ALA A 151 16.32 1.81 0.74
N GLY A 152 17.00 0.81 0.17
CA GLY A 152 16.37 -0.24 -0.63
C GLY A 152 15.30 -1.03 0.14
N PRO A 153 15.65 -1.71 1.24
CA PRO A 153 14.69 -2.55 1.98
C PRO A 153 13.76 -1.79 2.92
N ALA A 154 13.95 -0.47 3.11
CA ALA A 154 13.23 0.33 4.12
C ALA A 154 11.70 0.15 4.06
N THR A 155 11.08 0.26 2.88
CA THR A 155 9.63 0.05 2.77
C THR A 155 9.23 -1.37 3.12
N LEU A 156 9.91 -2.40 2.58
CA LEU A 156 9.54 -3.80 2.86
C LEU A 156 9.53 -4.10 4.35
N ILE A 157 10.54 -3.60 5.08
CA ILE A 157 10.67 -3.81 6.51
C ILE A 157 9.57 -3.05 7.27
N LEU A 158 9.48 -1.73 7.05
CA LEU A 158 8.59 -0.88 7.84
C LEU A 158 7.12 -1.12 7.51
N PHE A 159 6.78 -1.27 6.23
CA PHE A 159 5.42 -1.65 5.82
C PHE A 159 5.06 -3.08 6.24
N GLY A 160 6.03 -4.00 6.29
CA GLY A 160 5.80 -5.35 6.82
C GLY A 160 5.24 -5.33 8.24
N ILE A 161 5.80 -4.48 9.11
CA ILE A 161 5.29 -4.28 10.49
C ILE A 161 3.84 -3.79 10.48
N VAL A 162 3.52 -2.82 9.61
CA VAL A 162 2.16 -2.28 9.46
C VAL A 162 1.20 -3.37 8.99
N TYR A 163 1.55 -4.08 7.93
CA TYR A 163 0.74 -5.14 7.35
C TYR A 163 0.36 -6.21 8.38
N PHE A 164 1.34 -6.79 9.08
CA PHE A 164 1.09 -7.87 10.04
C PHE A 164 0.30 -7.43 11.28
N ARG A 165 0.34 -6.13 11.63
CA ARG A 165 -0.43 -5.60 12.76
C ARG A 165 -1.84 -5.15 12.38
N ARG A 166 -2.04 -4.74 11.14
CA ARG A 166 -3.27 -4.08 10.69
C ARG A 166 -4.25 -5.03 10.02
N VAL A 167 -3.78 -5.89 9.12
CA VAL A 167 -4.65 -6.77 8.34
C VAL A 167 -5.53 -7.68 9.20
N PRO A 168 -5.02 -8.37 10.25
CA PRO A 168 -5.89 -9.21 11.09
C PRO A 168 -7.00 -8.42 11.80
N ARG A 169 -6.71 -7.18 12.21
CA ARG A 169 -7.71 -6.30 12.84
C ARG A 169 -8.76 -5.82 11.84
N GLU A 170 -8.33 -5.50 10.62
CA GLU A 170 -9.22 -5.11 9.53
C GLU A 170 -10.13 -6.28 9.13
N GLU A 171 -9.57 -7.49 8.95
CA GLU A 171 -10.38 -8.68 8.67
C GLU A 171 -11.34 -9.00 9.82
N GLN A 172 -10.94 -8.87 11.08
CA GLN A 172 -11.85 -9.05 12.21
C GLN A 172 -12.98 -8.02 12.21
N LEU A 173 -12.68 -6.74 11.93
CA LEU A 173 -13.72 -5.71 11.80
C LEU A 173 -14.70 -6.03 10.66
N MET A 174 -14.21 -6.50 9.51
CA MET A 174 -15.08 -6.92 8.40
C MET A 174 -15.92 -8.15 8.76
N ILE A 175 -15.38 -9.12 9.50
CA ILE A 175 -16.15 -10.28 10.01
C ILE A 175 -17.23 -9.83 10.99
N ASP A 176 -16.91 -8.92 11.90
CA ASP A 176 -17.87 -8.45 12.90
C ASP A 176 -19.01 -7.65 12.25
N HIS A 177 -18.71 -6.92 11.17
CA HIS A 177 -19.69 -6.11 10.46
C HIS A 177 -20.52 -6.89 9.42
N PHE A 178 -19.87 -7.64 8.52
CA PHE A 178 -20.50 -8.34 7.40
C PHE A 178 -20.78 -9.82 7.68
N GLY A 179 -20.29 -10.36 8.80
CA GLY A 179 -20.58 -11.71 9.25
C GLY A 179 -20.18 -12.78 8.22
N GLU A 180 -21.14 -13.65 7.90
CA GLU A 180 -20.92 -14.82 7.05
C GLU A 180 -20.58 -14.46 5.60
N GLU A 181 -21.08 -13.33 5.10
CA GLU A 181 -20.78 -12.85 3.75
C GLU A 181 -19.27 -12.64 3.57
N TYR A 182 -18.62 -12.04 4.56
CA TYR A 182 -17.17 -11.85 4.55
C TYR A 182 -16.41 -13.15 4.71
N ARG A 183 -16.89 -14.09 5.54
CA ARG A 183 -16.25 -15.42 5.69
C ARG A 183 -16.28 -16.20 4.37
N GLN A 184 -17.41 -16.22 3.67
CA GLN A 184 -17.51 -16.82 2.34
C GLN A 184 -16.60 -16.12 1.33
N TYR A 185 -16.52 -14.79 1.38
CA TYR A 185 -15.59 -14.02 0.57
C TYR A 185 -14.12 -14.41 0.84
N MET A 186 -13.73 -14.59 2.10
CA MET A 186 -12.39 -15.05 2.47
C MET A 186 -12.05 -16.44 1.93
N GLN A 187 -13.05 -17.33 1.82
CA GLN A 187 -12.85 -18.68 1.30
C GLN A 187 -12.58 -18.72 -0.21
N ARG A 188 -13.13 -17.77 -0.99
CA ARG A 188 -12.98 -17.75 -2.46
C ARG A 188 -11.85 -16.85 -2.97
N THR A 189 -11.22 -16.08 -2.11
CA THR A 189 -10.16 -15.12 -2.46
C THR A 189 -8.88 -15.38 -1.69
N GLY A 190 -7.76 -14.82 -2.13
CA GLY A 190 -6.54 -14.80 -1.34
C GLY A 190 -6.35 -13.44 -0.64
N GLY A 191 -5.36 -13.35 0.26
CA GLY A 191 -5.06 -12.13 1.01
C GLY A 191 -4.50 -11.04 0.09
N ILE A 192 -3.20 -11.12 -0.21
CA ILE A 192 -2.48 -10.22 -1.13
C ILE A 192 -2.12 -10.86 -2.48
N LEU A 193 -2.27 -12.17 -2.60
CA LEU A 193 -2.10 -12.93 -3.84
C LEU A 193 -3.41 -13.66 -4.16
N PRO A 194 -3.70 -13.96 -5.44
CA PRO A 194 -4.88 -14.75 -5.80
C PRO A 194 -4.85 -16.13 -5.13
N LYS A 195 -6.02 -16.62 -4.72
CA LYS A 195 -6.13 -18.01 -4.25
C LYS A 195 -5.98 -18.94 -5.45
N ARG A 196 -5.07 -19.91 -5.36
CA ARG A 196 -5.01 -21.01 -6.33
C ARG A 196 -6.28 -21.86 -6.11
N SER A 197 -7.08 -22.00 -7.16
CA SER A 197 -8.28 -22.84 -7.21
C SER A 197 -7.95 -24.30 -6.96
#